data_AF-A0A0X1SX22-F1
#
_entry.id   AF-A0A0X1SX22-F1
#
_cell.length_a   1.000
_cell.length_b   1.000
_cell.length_c   1.000
_cell.angle_alpha   90.00
_cell.angle_beta   90.00
_cell.angle_gamma   90.00
#
_symmetry.space_group_name_H-M   'P 1'
#
loop_
_entity.id
_entity.type
_entity.pdbx_description
1 polymer ?
#
loop_
_entity_poly.entity_id
_entity_poly.type
_entity_poly.pdbx_seq_one_letter_code
_entity_poly.pdbx_strand_id
1 'polypeptide(L)'
;MEKPRSTRDSNAKQKVRSAEVGTDILKALAELSPSTSLSRLAERVQMPASKVHRYLQALIASGFAEQNGATNHYGLGREALRVGLAALNGMDVLQVAALPLAELRDDLNESCFLAVWGNHGATVVHIEPAVRAVTVVTQLGSVLPLLSSSTGLVFNAFLPDRETSDLREAELKAGHPHPLADAPTYAMTCEQIRRRGLHFVHGLLMPGVDALSAPIFDAVGKVAAVLTVVGPTSLFQADEDGPAAKRLLAASEAISWRMGYQKT
;
A
#
# COMPACT_ATOMS: atom_id res chain seq x y z
N MET A 1 -31.36 19.07 -45.16
CA MET A 1 -32.00 18.81 -43.85
C MET A 1 -31.05 17.93 -43.03
N GLU A 2 -30.23 18.54 -42.19
CA GLU A 2 -29.44 17.82 -41.19
C GLU A 2 -30.28 17.55 -39.93
N LYS A 3 -30.29 16.31 -39.46
CA LYS A 3 -30.91 15.93 -38.17
C LYS A 3 -30.06 16.51 -37.02
N PRO A 4 -30.64 17.10 -35.97
CA PRO A 4 -29.87 17.75 -34.92
C PRO A 4 -29.15 16.71 -34.05
N ARG A 5 -27.82 16.79 -34.03
CA ARG A 5 -26.91 15.94 -33.21
C ARG A 5 -26.96 16.25 -31.70
N SER A 6 -27.70 17.28 -31.24
CA SER A 6 -27.52 17.86 -29.89
C SER A 6 -28.25 17.17 -28.73
N THR A 7 -29.33 16.42 -28.96
CA THR A 7 -30.14 15.82 -27.87
C THR A 7 -29.59 14.50 -27.33
N ARG A 8 -28.80 13.77 -28.11
CA ARG A 8 -28.15 12.53 -27.65
C ARG A 8 -26.93 12.84 -26.77
N ASP A 9 -26.14 13.86 -27.12
CA ASP A 9 -24.94 14.25 -26.37
C ASP A 9 -25.27 14.87 -25.00
N SER A 10 -26.34 15.66 -24.89
CA SER A 10 -26.78 16.23 -23.61
C SER A 10 -27.24 15.15 -22.62
N ASN A 11 -27.97 14.15 -23.13
CA ASN A 11 -28.50 13.05 -22.32
C ASN A 11 -27.38 12.09 -21.89
N ALA A 12 -26.38 11.84 -22.75
CA ALA A 12 -25.19 11.08 -22.40
C ALA A 12 -24.37 11.79 -21.29
N LYS A 13 -24.10 13.10 -21.44
CA LYS A 13 -23.42 13.91 -20.42
C LYS A 13 -24.18 13.91 -19.08
N GLN A 14 -25.51 13.96 -19.11
CA GLN A 14 -26.33 13.93 -17.91
C GLN A 14 -26.34 12.56 -17.20
N LYS A 15 -26.27 11.46 -17.96
CA LYS A 15 -26.13 10.10 -17.41
C LYS A 15 -24.78 9.88 -16.74
N VAL A 16 -23.69 10.32 -17.40
CA VAL A 16 -22.33 10.26 -16.83
C VAL A 16 -22.27 11.02 -15.51
N ARG A 17 -22.81 12.23 -15.46
CA ARG A 17 -22.88 13.03 -14.23
C ARG A 17 -23.71 12.40 -13.12
N SER A 18 -24.76 11.64 -13.46
CA SER A 18 -25.55 10.90 -12.46
C SER A 18 -24.76 9.73 -11.85
N ALA A 19 -23.95 9.05 -12.67
CA ALA A 19 -23.07 7.98 -12.18
C ALA A 19 -22.00 8.51 -11.22
N GLU A 20 -21.32 9.61 -11.60
CA GLU A 20 -20.31 10.28 -10.76
C GLU A 20 -20.88 10.64 -9.38
N VAL A 21 -22.04 11.31 -9.34
CA VAL A 21 -22.69 11.70 -8.08
C VAL A 21 -23.07 10.50 -7.23
N GLY A 22 -23.55 9.41 -7.85
CA GLY A 22 -23.85 8.17 -7.14
C GLY A 22 -22.61 7.55 -6.50
N THR A 23 -21.49 7.51 -7.24
CA THR A 23 -20.21 7.00 -6.74
C THR A 23 -19.63 7.89 -5.63
N ASP A 24 -19.75 9.21 -5.71
CA ASP A 24 -19.30 10.13 -4.67
C ASP A 24 -20.05 9.92 -3.36
N ILE A 25 -21.37 9.70 -3.44
CA ILE A 25 -22.19 9.36 -2.26
C ILE A 25 -21.79 8.00 -1.68
N LEU A 26 -21.52 7.00 -2.52
CA LEU A 26 -21.07 5.68 -2.06
C LEU A 26 -19.71 5.73 -1.36
N LYS A 27 -18.76 6.53 -1.89
CA LYS A 27 -17.46 6.79 -1.25
C LYS A 27 -17.64 7.49 0.10
N ALA A 28 -18.49 8.52 0.15
CA ALA A 28 -18.77 9.23 1.40
C ALA A 28 -19.46 8.35 2.46
N LEU A 29 -20.31 7.39 2.04
CA LEU A 29 -20.85 6.37 2.96
C LEU A 29 -19.75 5.47 3.52
N ALA A 30 -18.78 5.05 2.69
CA ALA A 30 -17.64 4.26 3.14
C ALA A 30 -16.78 5.03 4.15
N GLU A 31 -16.47 6.30 3.88
CA GLU A 31 -15.70 7.18 4.78
C GLU A 31 -16.41 7.44 6.12
N LEU A 32 -17.75 7.58 6.10
CA LEU A 32 -18.58 7.86 7.27
C LEU A 32 -19.14 6.58 7.92
N SER A 33 -18.54 5.42 7.64
CA SER A 33 -18.93 4.13 8.21
C SER A 33 -18.91 4.15 9.75
N PRO A 34 -19.74 3.32 10.43
CA PRO A 34 -20.62 2.29 9.85
C PRO A 34 -21.96 2.83 9.33
N SER A 35 -22.40 4.00 9.79
CA SER A 35 -23.62 4.66 9.28
C SER A 35 -23.62 6.16 9.59
N THR A 36 -24.37 6.94 8.83
CA THR A 36 -24.41 8.40 8.94
C THR A 36 -25.80 8.99 8.65
N SER A 37 -26.08 10.18 9.15
CA SER A 37 -27.32 10.90 8.84
C SER A 37 -27.30 11.50 7.43
N LEU A 38 -28.48 11.77 6.86
CA LEU A 38 -28.58 12.47 5.57
C LEU A 38 -27.92 13.84 5.59
N SER A 39 -28.03 14.58 6.69
CA SER A 39 -27.43 15.93 6.81
C SER A 39 -25.92 15.86 6.75
N ARG A 40 -25.30 14.96 7.52
CA ARG A 40 -23.84 14.80 7.55
C ARG A 40 -23.31 14.29 6.21
N LEU A 41 -24.04 13.40 5.54
CA LEU A 41 -23.67 12.95 4.20
C LEU A 41 -23.76 14.09 3.18
N ALA A 42 -24.82 14.89 3.24
CA ALA A 42 -25.02 16.05 2.37
C ALA A 42 -23.94 17.13 2.55
N GLU A 43 -23.54 17.39 3.79
CA GLU A 43 -22.39 18.23 4.12
C GLU A 43 -21.10 17.66 3.54
N ARG A 44 -20.85 16.35 3.72
CA ARG A 44 -19.63 15.69 3.24
C ARG A 44 -19.47 15.77 1.73
N VAL A 45 -20.56 15.55 0.97
CA VAL A 45 -20.52 15.63 -0.50
C VAL A 45 -20.81 17.04 -1.05
N GLN A 46 -21.05 18.03 -0.18
CA GLN A 46 -21.39 19.42 -0.54
C GLN A 46 -22.58 19.51 -1.52
N MET A 47 -23.67 18.79 -1.22
CA MET A 47 -24.88 18.77 -2.05
C MET A 47 -26.14 19.00 -1.20
N PRO A 48 -27.23 19.54 -1.79
CA PRO A 48 -28.51 19.61 -1.09
C PRO A 48 -29.01 18.23 -0.66
N ALA A 49 -29.52 18.12 0.57
CA ALA A 49 -30.03 16.86 1.15
C ALA A 49 -31.08 16.17 0.25
N SER A 50 -31.95 16.93 -0.42
CA SER A 50 -32.93 16.40 -1.36
C SER A 50 -32.30 15.68 -2.55
N LYS A 51 -31.18 16.20 -3.07
CA LYS A 51 -30.42 15.59 -4.16
C LYS A 51 -29.77 14.30 -3.66
N VAL A 52 -29.08 14.33 -2.52
CA VAL A 52 -28.42 13.16 -1.91
C VAL A 52 -29.43 12.05 -1.63
N HIS A 53 -30.58 12.41 -1.06
CA HIS A 53 -31.64 11.44 -0.77
C HIS A 53 -32.13 10.72 -2.04
N ARG A 54 -32.32 11.43 -3.15
CA ARG A 54 -32.72 10.80 -4.42
C ARG A 54 -31.70 9.78 -4.93
N TYR A 55 -30.41 10.05 -4.79
CA TYR A 55 -29.36 9.10 -5.15
C TYR A 55 -29.25 7.94 -4.15
N LEU A 56 -29.44 8.20 -2.85
CA LEU A 56 -29.52 7.15 -1.84
C LEU A 56 -30.65 6.17 -2.13
N GLN A 57 -31.84 6.65 -2.55
CA GLN A 57 -32.94 5.75 -2.94
C GLN A 57 -32.54 4.83 -4.09
N ALA A 58 -31.81 5.35 -5.09
CA ALA A 58 -31.29 4.53 -6.18
C ALA A 58 -30.22 3.52 -5.70
N LEU A 59 -29.29 3.95 -4.83
CA LEU A 59 -28.27 3.08 -4.25
C LEU A 59 -28.89 1.98 -3.37
N ILE A 60 -29.92 2.30 -2.59
CA ILE A 60 -30.70 1.35 -1.79
C ILE A 60 -31.40 0.34 -2.69
N ALA A 61 -32.10 0.81 -3.74
CA ALA A 61 -32.75 -0.07 -4.71
C ALA A 61 -31.76 -1.01 -5.41
N SER A 62 -30.51 -0.58 -5.60
CA SER A 62 -29.42 -1.40 -6.16
C SER A 62 -28.66 -2.25 -5.12
N GLY A 63 -28.99 -2.14 -3.83
CA GLY A 63 -28.36 -2.90 -2.74
C GLY A 63 -26.99 -2.38 -2.27
N PHE A 64 -26.52 -1.25 -2.78
CA PHE A 64 -25.23 -0.63 -2.41
C PHE A 64 -25.32 0.25 -1.16
N ALA A 65 -26.51 0.73 -0.81
CA ALA A 65 -26.77 1.43 0.43
C ALA A 65 -27.93 0.80 1.18
N GLU A 66 -28.03 1.06 2.48
CA GLU A 66 -29.17 0.68 3.30
C GLU A 66 -29.54 1.81 4.25
N GLN A 67 -30.79 1.82 4.73
CA GLN A 67 -31.25 2.76 5.73
C GLN A 67 -31.74 1.98 6.97
N ASN A 68 -31.20 2.33 8.13
CA ASN A 68 -31.65 1.77 9.39
C ASN A 68 -33.02 2.35 9.76
N GLY A 69 -34.04 1.49 9.90
CA GLY A 69 -35.42 1.92 10.19
C GLY A 69 -35.62 2.56 11.57
N ALA A 70 -34.72 2.33 12.53
CA ALA A 70 -34.81 2.92 13.86
C ALA A 70 -34.11 4.30 13.94
N THR A 71 -32.97 4.46 13.27
CA THR A 71 -32.14 5.69 13.36
C THR A 71 -32.26 6.61 12.15
N ASN A 72 -32.88 6.15 11.06
CA ASN A 72 -32.89 6.80 9.74
C ASN A 72 -31.48 7.07 9.18
N HIS A 73 -30.43 6.45 9.73
CA HIS A 73 -29.07 6.58 9.21
C HIS A 73 -28.85 5.66 8.02
N TYR A 74 -27.96 6.08 7.13
CA TYR A 74 -27.58 5.38 5.92
C TYR A 74 -26.21 4.73 6.10
N GLY A 75 -26.07 3.51 5.58
CA GLY A 75 -24.82 2.76 5.57
C GLY A 75 -24.60 2.05 4.23
N LEU A 76 -23.47 1.35 4.10
CA LEU A 76 -23.19 0.49 2.96
C LEU A 76 -24.09 -0.76 3.01
N GLY A 77 -24.74 -1.06 1.90
CA GLY A 77 -25.59 -2.25 1.76
C GLY A 77 -24.81 -3.50 1.37
N ARG A 78 -25.49 -4.66 1.36
CA ARG A 78 -24.91 -5.98 1.06
C ARG A 78 -24.15 -6.05 -0.28
N GLU A 79 -24.61 -5.35 -1.31
CA GLU A 79 -23.97 -5.43 -2.63
C GLU A 79 -22.61 -4.71 -2.64
N ALA A 80 -22.45 -3.64 -1.84
CA ALA A 80 -21.17 -2.97 -1.67
C ALA A 80 -20.11 -3.92 -1.07
N LEU A 81 -20.52 -4.75 -0.09
CA LEU A 81 -19.65 -5.79 0.48
C LEU A 81 -19.24 -6.83 -0.57
N ARG A 82 -20.18 -7.30 -1.40
CA ARG A 82 -19.88 -8.31 -2.43
C ARG A 82 -18.88 -7.80 -3.47
N VAL A 83 -19.08 -6.57 -3.94
CA VAL A 83 -18.16 -5.91 -4.88
C VAL A 83 -16.79 -5.68 -4.24
N GLY A 84 -16.76 -5.22 -2.98
CA GLY A 84 -15.52 -5.05 -2.22
C GLY A 84 -14.75 -6.36 -2.07
N LEU A 85 -15.42 -7.46 -1.71
CA LEU A 85 -14.81 -8.78 -1.61
C LEU A 85 -14.28 -9.29 -2.95
N ALA A 86 -15.00 -9.06 -4.05
CA ALA A 86 -14.54 -9.42 -5.40
C ALA A 86 -13.28 -8.63 -5.80
N ALA A 87 -13.22 -7.34 -5.44
CA ALA A 87 -12.03 -6.51 -5.66
C ALA A 87 -10.84 -6.99 -4.82
N LEU A 88 -11.06 -7.26 -3.52
CA LEU A 88 -10.03 -7.82 -2.63
C LEU A 88 -9.47 -9.14 -3.16
N ASN A 89 -10.32 -10.03 -3.68
CA ASN A 89 -9.89 -11.33 -4.20
C ASN A 89 -9.02 -11.22 -5.47
N GLY A 90 -9.10 -10.10 -6.20
CA GLY A 90 -8.25 -9.84 -7.36
C GLY A 90 -6.97 -9.05 -7.06
N MET A 91 -6.75 -8.62 -5.81
CA MET A 91 -5.55 -7.87 -5.45
C MET A 91 -4.36 -8.80 -5.22
N ASP A 92 -3.43 -8.78 -6.17
CA ASP A 92 -2.15 -9.49 -6.09
C ASP A 92 -1.00 -8.48 -6.15
N VAL A 93 -0.28 -8.35 -5.04
CA VAL A 93 0.86 -7.43 -4.93
C VAL A 93 1.97 -7.75 -5.93
N LEU A 94 2.17 -9.03 -6.29
CA LEU A 94 3.17 -9.42 -7.27
C LEU A 94 2.82 -8.88 -8.65
N GLN A 95 1.55 -9.05 -9.06
CA GLN A 95 1.06 -8.57 -10.34
C GLN A 95 1.10 -7.04 -10.43
N VAL A 96 0.69 -6.36 -9.36
CA VAL A 96 0.65 -4.89 -9.32
C VAL A 96 2.05 -4.27 -9.28
N ALA A 97 3.01 -4.93 -8.61
CA ALA A 97 4.37 -4.44 -8.45
C ALA A 97 5.31 -4.82 -9.61
N ALA A 98 4.98 -5.79 -10.46
CA ALA A 98 5.87 -6.29 -11.51
C ALA A 98 6.42 -5.18 -12.43
N LEU A 99 5.53 -4.34 -13.00
CA LEU A 99 5.96 -3.25 -13.88
C LEU A 99 6.73 -2.15 -13.13
N PRO A 100 6.22 -1.59 -12.01
CA PRO A 100 6.98 -0.60 -11.23
C PRO A 100 8.34 -1.08 -10.73
N LEU A 101 8.48 -2.37 -10.40
CA LEU A 101 9.75 -2.95 -9.98
C LEU A 101 10.76 -2.97 -11.14
N ALA A 102 10.31 -3.38 -12.34
CA ALA A 102 11.15 -3.37 -13.54
C ALA A 102 11.57 -1.94 -13.93
N GLU A 103 10.66 -0.98 -13.87
CA GLU A 103 10.95 0.44 -14.10
C GLU A 103 11.97 0.99 -13.07
N LEU A 104 11.81 0.63 -11.79
CA LEU A 104 12.75 1.02 -10.75
C LEU A 104 14.15 0.44 -10.99
N ARG A 105 14.23 -0.83 -11.41
CA ARG A 105 15.48 -1.48 -11.83
C ARG A 105 16.11 -0.73 -12.98
N ASP A 106 15.37 -0.43 -14.04
CA ASP A 106 15.88 0.27 -15.22
C ASP A 106 16.37 1.69 -14.88
N ASP A 107 15.66 2.40 -14.02
CA ASP A 107 15.99 3.75 -13.57
C ASP A 107 17.26 3.83 -12.72
N LEU A 108 17.45 2.87 -11.81
CA LEU A 108 18.58 2.86 -10.88
C LEU A 108 19.75 2.01 -11.39
N ASN A 109 19.49 1.13 -12.34
CA ASN A 109 20.38 0.05 -12.77
C ASN A 109 20.89 -0.80 -11.59
N GLU A 110 20.06 -0.97 -10.56
CA GLU A 110 20.33 -1.74 -9.34
C GLU A 110 19.40 -2.95 -9.23
N SER A 111 19.85 -4.00 -8.55
CA SER A 111 18.99 -5.17 -8.33
C SER A 111 17.84 -4.75 -7.42
N CYS A 112 16.62 -4.95 -7.90
CA CYS A 112 15.41 -4.64 -7.15
C CYS A 112 14.66 -5.94 -6.87
N PHE A 113 14.05 -6.06 -5.71
CA PHE A 113 13.23 -7.22 -5.39
C PHE A 113 12.03 -6.86 -4.51
N LEU A 114 11.05 -7.75 -4.54
CA LEU A 114 9.86 -7.69 -3.70
C LEU A 114 9.92 -8.83 -2.68
N ALA A 115 9.69 -8.50 -1.42
CA ALA A 115 9.54 -9.48 -0.35
C ALA A 115 8.14 -9.40 0.26
N VAL A 116 7.63 -10.54 0.72
CA VAL A 116 6.37 -10.66 1.47
C VAL A 116 6.65 -11.30 2.83
N TRP A 117 5.78 -11.03 3.81
CA TRP A 117 5.87 -11.70 5.10
C TRP A 117 5.30 -13.11 5.00
N GLY A 118 6.15 -14.12 5.21
CA GLY A 118 5.75 -15.52 5.24
C GLY A 118 5.96 -16.13 6.64
N ASN A 119 5.67 -17.43 6.78
CA ASN A 119 5.77 -18.15 8.05
C ASN A 119 7.19 -18.12 8.68
N HIS A 120 8.22 -17.93 7.86
CA HIS A 120 9.62 -17.87 8.30
C HIS A 120 10.16 -16.44 8.36
N GLY A 121 9.36 -15.42 8.05
CA GLY A 121 9.75 -14.02 8.00
C GLY A 121 9.76 -13.43 6.59
N ALA A 122 10.58 -12.40 6.40
CA ALA A 122 10.65 -11.61 5.16
C ALA A 122 11.20 -12.45 3.99
N THR A 123 10.32 -12.90 3.10
CA THR A 123 10.66 -13.86 2.03
C THR A 123 10.65 -13.18 0.67
N VAL A 124 11.73 -13.32 -0.09
CA VAL A 124 11.87 -12.75 -1.44
C VAL A 124 11.03 -13.54 -2.44
N VAL A 125 10.14 -12.88 -3.18
CA VAL A 125 9.15 -13.52 -4.07
C VAL A 125 9.14 -13.00 -5.50
N HIS A 126 9.85 -11.90 -5.78
CA HIS A 126 10.09 -11.44 -7.15
C HIS A 126 11.41 -10.66 -7.21
N ILE A 127 12.16 -10.78 -8.30
CA ILE A 127 13.49 -10.17 -8.46
C ILE A 127 13.62 -9.61 -9.88
N GLU A 128 14.06 -8.36 -9.97
CA GLU A 128 14.49 -7.68 -11.18
C GLU A 128 16.00 -7.39 -11.05
N PRO A 129 16.88 -8.23 -11.63
CA PRO A 129 18.32 -8.10 -11.48
C PRO A 129 18.86 -6.89 -12.24
N ALA A 130 19.90 -6.23 -11.72
CA ALA A 130 20.62 -5.18 -12.44
C ALA A 130 21.22 -5.69 -13.77
N VAL A 131 21.38 -4.81 -14.76
CA VAL A 131 21.87 -5.16 -16.12
C VAL A 131 23.37 -4.83 -16.25
N ARG A 132 24.17 -5.04 -15.20
CA ARG A 132 25.60 -4.72 -15.18
C ARG A 132 26.47 -5.90 -14.75
N ALA A 133 27.78 -5.77 -14.94
CA ALA A 133 28.74 -6.85 -14.72
C ALA A 133 28.95 -7.24 -13.24
N VAL A 134 28.74 -6.32 -12.30
CA VAL A 134 28.88 -6.56 -10.85
C VAL A 134 27.56 -6.27 -10.17
N THR A 135 26.94 -7.31 -9.61
CA THR A 135 25.63 -7.25 -8.98
C THR A 135 25.62 -8.03 -7.68
N VAL A 136 24.74 -7.63 -6.76
CA VAL A 136 24.42 -8.45 -5.60
C VAL A 136 23.40 -9.51 -6.04
N VAL A 137 23.68 -10.78 -5.71
CA VAL A 137 22.79 -11.90 -6.04
C VAL A 137 21.88 -12.18 -4.85
N THR A 138 20.59 -11.88 -5.03
CA THR A 138 19.53 -12.30 -4.12
C THR A 138 18.85 -13.55 -4.68
N GLN A 139 18.48 -14.50 -3.84
CA GLN A 139 17.81 -15.72 -4.26
C GLN A 139 16.30 -15.63 -4.06
N LEU A 140 15.54 -16.04 -5.07
CA LEU A 140 14.09 -16.21 -4.93
C LEU A 140 13.81 -17.26 -3.84
N GLY A 141 12.85 -16.98 -2.95
CA GLY A 141 12.52 -17.82 -1.80
C GLY A 141 13.46 -17.67 -0.60
N SER A 142 14.50 -16.84 -0.69
CA SER A 142 15.36 -16.55 0.47
C SER A 142 14.59 -15.77 1.53
N VAL A 143 14.90 -16.07 2.79
CA VAL A 143 14.34 -15.39 3.96
C VAL A 143 15.40 -14.46 4.52
N LEU A 144 15.08 -13.17 4.60
CA LEU A 144 16.00 -12.14 5.06
C LEU A 144 15.92 -12.00 6.60
N PRO A 145 17.06 -11.78 7.28
CA PRO A 145 17.08 -11.54 8.73
C PRO A 145 16.21 -10.34 9.10
N LEU A 146 15.53 -10.44 10.24
CA LEU A 146 14.57 -9.45 10.70
C LEU A 146 15.27 -8.16 11.13
N LEU A 147 16.38 -8.26 11.86
CA LEU A 147 17.08 -7.12 12.45
C LEU A 147 18.29 -6.67 11.63
N SER A 148 18.91 -7.59 10.90
CA SER A 148 20.16 -7.32 10.18
C SER A 148 19.95 -6.88 8.72
N SER A 149 18.70 -6.91 8.20
CA SER A 149 18.37 -6.47 6.84
C SER A 149 17.43 -5.26 6.85
N SER A 150 17.57 -4.38 5.85
CA SER A 150 16.65 -3.26 5.68
C SER A 150 15.21 -3.74 5.48
N THR A 151 15.02 -4.76 4.64
CA THR A 151 13.71 -5.37 4.35
C THR A 151 13.04 -5.90 5.61
N GLY A 152 13.78 -6.64 6.44
CA GLY A 152 13.30 -7.20 7.70
C GLY A 152 12.89 -6.11 8.68
N LEU A 153 13.70 -5.07 8.83
CA LEU A 153 13.40 -3.97 9.74
C LEU A 153 12.20 -3.12 9.30
N VAL A 154 11.98 -2.97 7.99
CA VAL A 154 10.74 -2.37 7.48
C VAL A 154 9.54 -3.24 7.87
N PHE A 155 9.57 -4.56 7.64
CA PHE A 155 8.50 -5.44 8.12
C PHE A 155 8.30 -5.32 9.63
N ASN A 156 9.38 -5.36 10.41
CA ASN A 156 9.34 -5.24 11.86
C ASN A 156 8.71 -3.93 12.35
N ALA A 157 8.96 -2.83 11.63
CA ALA A 157 8.38 -1.54 11.98
C ALA A 157 6.86 -1.49 11.72
N PHE A 158 6.34 -2.16 10.70
CA PHE A 158 4.93 -2.04 10.29
C PHE A 158 4.03 -3.22 10.69
N LEU A 159 4.61 -4.37 11.03
CA LEU A 159 3.85 -5.51 11.54
C LEU A 159 3.54 -5.39 13.04
N PRO A 160 2.46 -6.02 13.52
CA PRO A 160 2.23 -6.18 14.95
C PRO A 160 3.37 -6.96 15.61
N ASP A 161 3.79 -6.56 16.81
CA ASP A 161 4.91 -7.19 17.54
C ASP A 161 4.73 -8.71 17.71
N ARG A 162 3.49 -9.18 17.89
CA ARG A 162 3.16 -10.63 17.97
C ARG A 162 3.54 -11.44 16.74
N GLU A 163 3.77 -10.82 15.58
CA GLU A 163 4.16 -11.52 14.36
C GLU A 163 5.68 -11.58 14.19
N THR A 164 6.42 -10.72 14.87
CA THR A 164 7.87 -10.57 14.70
C THR A 164 8.67 -10.90 15.96
N SER A 165 8.03 -10.94 17.14
CA SER A 165 8.67 -11.13 18.45
C SER A 165 9.55 -12.38 18.52
N ASP A 166 9.06 -13.50 18.01
CA ASP A 166 9.74 -14.80 18.13
C ASP A 166 10.98 -14.84 17.22
N LEU A 167 10.86 -14.30 16.00
CA LEU A 167 11.98 -14.17 15.07
C LEU A 167 13.02 -13.18 15.60
N ARG A 168 12.56 -12.06 16.19
CA ARG A 168 13.43 -11.05 16.83
C ARG A 168 14.22 -11.68 17.97
N GLU A 169 13.57 -12.41 18.87
CA GLU A 169 14.22 -13.07 19.99
C GLU A 169 15.20 -14.15 19.51
N ALA A 170 14.84 -14.93 18.50
CA ALA A 170 15.71 -15.93 17.90
C ALA A 170 16.98 -15.30 17.30
N GLU A 171 16.87 -14.21 16.55
CA GLU A 171 18.01 -13.51 15.94
C GLU A 171 18.93 -12.88 17.00
N LEU A 172 18.35 -12.26 18.04
CA LEU A 172 19.12 -11.71 19.16
C LEU A 172 19.88 -12.79 19.96
N LYS A 173 19.34 -14.01 20.05
CA LYS A 173 20.00 -15.15 20.71
C LYS A 173 21.05 -15.84 19.83
N ALA A 174 20.89 -15.81 18.51
CA ALA A 174 21.74 -16.53 17.57
C ALA A 174 23.04 -15.81 17.19
N GLY A 175 23.23 -14.56 17.62
CA GLY A 175 24.29 -13.68 17.14
C GLY A 175 25.22 -13.05 18.18
N HIS A 176 26.07 -12.15 17.68
CA HIS A 176 26.88 -11.20 18.44
C HIS A 176 26.01 -10.07 19.02
N PRO A 177 26.52 -9.23 19.94
CA PRO A 177 25.77 -8.07 20.46
C PRO A 177 25.18 -7.23 19.32
N HIS A 178 23.84 -7.23 19.21
CA HIS A 178 23.12 -6.48 18.19
C HIS A 178 22.72 -5.10 18.74
N PRO A 179 22.92 -3.98 18.02
CA PRO A 179 22.54 -2.65 18.50
C PRO A 179 21.06 -2.54 18.88
N LEU A 180 20.20 -3.27 18.18
CA LEU A 180 18.75 -3.33 18.44
C LEU A 180 18.36 -4.30 19.57
N ALA A 181 19.32 -4.87 20.31
CA ALA A 181 19.04 -5.55 21.57
C ALA A 181 18.61 -4.57 22.67
N ASP A 182 19.05 -3.31 22.58
CA ASP A 182 18.64 -2.22 23.46
C ASP A 182 17.23 -1.73 23.10
N ALA A 183 16.31 -1.80 24.07
CA ALA A 183 14.89 -1.49 23.85
C ALA A 183 14.63 -0.03 23.42
N PRO A 184 15.27 1.00 24.03
CA PRO A 184 15.20 2.37 23.53
C PRO A 184 15.67 2.52 22.08
N THR A 185 16.82 1.92 21.73
CA THR A 185 17.38 1.99 20.37
C THR A 185 16.46 1.31 19.36
N TYR A 186 15.89 0.15 19.72
CA TYR A 186 14.90 -0.56 18.93
C TYR A 186 13.65 0.27 18.65
N ALA A 187 13.06 0.85 19.71
CA ALA A 187 11.85 1.65 19.59
C ALA A 187 12.06 2.88 18.71
N MET A 188 13.18 3.59 18.93
CA MET A 188 13.57 4.76 18.12
C MET A 188 13.75 4.38 16.64
N THR A 189 14.41 3.25 16.37
CA THR A 189 14.63 2.78 14.99
C THR A 189 13.28 2.50 14.30
N CYS A 190 12.37 1.78 14.97
CA CYS A 190 11.04 1.50 14.41
C CYS A 190 10.24 2.79 14.16
N GLU A 191 10.31 3.77 15.07
CA GLU A 191 9.64 5.05 14.90
C GLU A 191 10.21 5.84 13.71
N GLN A 192 11.53 5.87 13.54
CA GLN A 192 12.18 6.51 12.41
C GLN A 192 11.76 5.90 11.07
N ILE A 193 11.72 4.57 11.00
CA ILE A 193 11.25 3.84 9.82
C ILE A 193 9.80 4.19 9.51
N ARG A 194 8.90 4.19 10.51
CA ARG A 194 7.49 4.58 10.32
C ARG A 194 7.33 6.01 9.83
N ARG A 195 8.09 6.94 10.41
CA ARG A 195 8.03 8.36 10.06
C ARG A 195 8.53 8.63 8.64
N ARG A 196 9.60 7.96 8.24
CA ARG A 196 10.23 8.16 6.92
C ARG A 196 9.58 7.34 5.82
N GLY A 197 8.97 6.20 6.16
CA GLY A 197 8.42 5.28 5.19
C GLY A 197 9.49 4.50 4.42
N LEU A 198 10.73 4.46 4.91
CA LEU A 198 11.82 3.69 4.33
C LEU A 198 12.87 3.36 5.38
N HIS A 199 13.75 2.42 5.04
CA HIS A 199 14.96 2.15 5.80
C HIS A 199 16.14 1.85 4.87
N PHE A 200 17.35 2.10 5.34
CA PHE A 200 18.60 1.83 4.64
C PHE A 200 19.55 1.04 5.55
N VAL A 201 20.41 0.23 4.94
CA VAL A 201 21.53 -0.41 5.62
C VAL A 201 22.80 -0.29 4.78
N HIS A 202 23.94 -0.11 5.45
CA HIS A 202 25.27 -0.09 4.83
C HIS A 202 26.10 -1.23 5.38
N GLY A 203 26.28 -2.29 4.59
CA GLY A 203 27.15 -3.42 4.95
C GLY A 203 26.69 -4.27 6.15
N LEU A 204 25.49 -4.04 6.70
CA LEU A 204 25.02 -4.69 7.92
C LEU A 204 24.77 -6.19 7.73
N LEU A 205 24.08 -6.56 6.65
CA LEU A 205 23.83 -7.97 6.31
C LEU A 205 25.04 -8.62 5.64
N MET A 206 25.68 -7.87 4.73
CA MET A 206 26.80 -8.34 3.93
C MET A 206 27.76 -7.17 3.70
N PRO A 207 29.03 -7.26 4.13
CA PRO A 207 29.99 -6.19 3.94
C PRO A 207 30.12 -5.78 2.46
N GLY A 208 30.11 -4.47 2.21
CA GLY A 208 30.18 -3.91 0.85
C GLY A 208 28.88 -3.96 0.06
N VAL A 209 27.75 -4.27 0.71
CA VAL A 209 26.41 -4.21 0.13
C VAL A 209 25.56 -3.19 0.88
N ASP A 210 24.97 -2.29 0.10
CA ASP A 210 24.00 -1.31 0.57
C ASP A 210 22.60 -1.72 0.11
N ALA A 211 21.60 -1.48 0.96
CA ALA A 211 20.21 -1.76 0.62
C ALA A 211 19.26 -0.67 1.14
N LEU A 212 18.21 -0.42 0.38
CA LEU A 212 17.16 0.55 0.67
C LEU A 212 15.80 -0.11 0.50
N SER A 213 14.92 0.00 1.50
CA SER A 213 13.63 -0.70 1.52
C SER A 213 12.49 0.24 1.88
N ALA A 214 11.33 0.04 1.24
CA ALA A 214 10.10 0.79 1.51
C ALA A 214 8.88 -0.16 1.58
N PRO A 215 7.90 0.12 2.45
CA PRO A 215 6.71 -0.70 2.63
C PRO A 215 5.67 -0.43 1.53
N ILE A 216 5.05 -1.49 1.05
CA ILE A 216 3.84 -1.44 0.24
C ILE A 216 2.66 -1.78 1.14
N PHE A 217 1.65 -0.91 1.16
CA PHE A 217 0.45 -1.09 1.97
C PHE A 217 -0.73 -1.60 1.14
N ASP A 218 -1.58 -2.41 1.77
CA ASP A 218 -2.88 -2.80 1.23
C ASP A 218 -3.97 -1.75 1.51
N ALA A 219 -5.17 -2.00 1.01
CA ALA A 219 -6.33 -1.15 1.19
C ALA A 219 -6.77 -0.94 2.66
N VAL A 220 -6.30 -1.77 3.60
CA VAL A 220 -6.58 -1.61 5.04
C VAL A 220 -5.41 -1.03 5.83
N GLY A 221 -4.35 -0.58 5.13
CA GLY A 221 -3.18 0.06 5.72
C GLY A 221 -2.20 -0.91 6.38
N LYS A 222 -2.29 -2.20 6.10
CA LYS A 222 -1.30 -3.20 6.55
C LYS A 222 -0.19 -3.33 5.51
N VAL A 223 1.02 -3.62 5.97
CA VAL A 223 2.14 -3.90 5.06
C VAL A 223 1.87 -5.23 4.33
N ALA A 224 1.70 -5.15 3.01
CA ALA A 224 1.46 -6.30 2.14
C ALA A 224 2.78 -6.87 1.60
N ALA A 225 3.75 -6.00 1.33
CA ALA A 225 5.06 -6.36 0.83
C ALA A 225 6.09 -5.27 1.17
N VAL A 226 7.36 -5.55 0.95
CA VAL A 226 8.45 -4.57 1.03
C VAL A 226 9.22 -4.58 -0.28
N LEU A 227 9.34 -3.40 -0.87
CA LEU A 227 10.13 -3.13 -2.08
C LEU A 227 11.56 -2.82 -1.65
N THR A 228 12.56 -3.47 -2.25
CA THR A 228 13.97 -3.27 -1.88
C THR A 228 14.85 -3.08 -3.09
N VAL A 229 15.77 -2.12 -3.00
CA VAL A 229 16.89 -1.90 -3.92
C VAL A 229 18.17 -2.33 -3.22
N VAL A 230 19.02 -3.08 -3.90
CA VAL A 230 20.30 -3.56 -3.37
C VAL A 230 21.41 -3.46 -4.40
N GLY A 231 22.59 -3.02 -3.95
CA GLY A 231 23.76 -2.85 -4.79
C GLY A 231 25.07 -2.84 -4.00
N PRO A 232 26.22 -2.98 -4.68
CA PRO A 232 27.52 -2.83 -4.05
C PRO A 232 27.74 -1.38 -3.59
N THR A 233 28.26 -1.16 -2.38
CA THR A 233 28.49 0.19 -1.80
C THR A 233 29.36 1.10 -2.70
N SER A 234 30.21 0.52 -3.55
CA SER A 234 31.05 1.26 -4.51
C SER A 234 30.28 1.86 -5.69
N LEU A 235 29.06 1.38 -5.96
CA LEU A 235 28.22 1.79 -7.09
C LEU A 235 26.87 2.33 -6.64
N PHE A 236 26.36 1.84 -5.52
CA PHE A 236 25.09 2.20 -4.92
C PHE A 236 25.31 2.68 -3.49
N GLN A 237 24.92 3.92 -3.21
CA GLN A 237 24.85 4.43 -1.84
C GLN A 237 23.39 4.52 -1.43
N ALA A 238 23.02 3.77 -0.39
CA ALA A 238 21.68 3.79 0.19
C ALA A 238 21.48 5.06 1.05
N ASP A 239 21.53 6.23 0.42
CA ASP A 239 21.24 7.52 1.05
C ASP A 239 19.73 7.74 1.15
N GLU A 240 19.25 7.99 2.36
CA GLU A 240 17.84 8.20 2.67
C GLU A 240 17.24 9.47 2.07
N ASP A 241 18.06 10.50 1.82
CA ASP A 241 17.62 11.74 1.16
C ASP A 241 17.99 11.77 -0.34
N GLY A 242 18.65 10.70 -0.79
CA GLY A 242 19.19 10.52 -2.12
C GLY A 242 18.15 10.28 -3.22
N PRO A 243 18.58 10.31 -4.49
CA PRO A 243 17.70 10.08 -5.63
C PRO A 243 17.09 8.67 -5.63
N ALA A 244 17.83 7.66 -5.15
CA ALA A 244 17.33 6.29 -5.06
C ALA A 244 16.18 6.17 -4.06
N ALA A 245 16.27 6.83 -2.90
CA ALA A 245 15.18 6.86 -1.92
C ALA A 245 13.91 7.50 -2.46
N LYS A 246 14.04 8.62 -3.18
CA LYS A 246 12.88 9.29 -3.80
C LYS A 246 12.19 8.40 -4.83
N ARG A 247 12.95 7.70 -5.68
CA ARG A 247 12.39 6.78 -6.68
C ARG A 247 11.74 5.55 -6.03
N LEU A 248 12.40 4.97 -5.02
CA LEU A 248 11.87 3.84 -4.27
C LEU A 248 10.55 4.20 -3.58
N LEU A 249 10.51 5.33 -2.87
CA LEU A 249 9.28 5.83 -2.22
C LEU A 249 8.17 6.07 -3.23
N ALA A 250 8.46 6.73 -4.35
CA ALA A 250 7.47 6.98 -5.40
C ALA A 250 6.90 5.67 -5.98
N ALA A 251 7.76 4.66 -6.22
CA ALA A 251 7.32 3.34 -6.65
C ALA A 251 6.46 2.65 -5.58
N SER A 252 6.88 2.71 -4.31
CA SER A 252 6.14 2.14 -3.18
C SER A 252 4.76 2.76 -3.00
N GLU A 253 4.67 4.10 -3.11
CA GLU A 253 3.42 4.85 -3.02
C GLU A 253 2.51 4.54 -4.22
N ALA A 254 3.06 4.46 -5.43
CA ALA A 254 2.29 4.11 -6.63
C ALA A 254 1.72 2.68 -6.55
N ILE A 255 2.50 1.71 -6.08
CA ILE A 255 2.04 0.35 -5.87
C ILE A 255 0.98 0.32 -4.77
N SER A 256 1.23 0.96 -3.62
CA SER A 256 0.27 1.01 -2.52
C SER A 256 -1.06 1.62 -2.95
N TRP A 257 -1.04 2.70 -3.72
CA TRP A 257 -2.24 3.32 -4.27
C TRP A 257 -3.03 2.36 -5.18
N ARG A 258 -2.33 1.59 -6.04
CA ARG A 258 -2.95 0.54 -6.87
C ARG A 258 -3.49 -0.63 -6.05
N MET A 259 -2.88 -0.91 -4.89
CA MET A 259 -3.36 -1.85 -3.88
C MET A 259 -4.51 -1.30 -3.01
N GLY A 260 -5.01 -0.10 -3.34
CA GLY A 260 -6.16 0.52 -2.68
C GLY A 260 -5.81 1.32 -1.42
N TYR A 261 -4.52 1.47 -1.08
CA TYR A 261 -4.10 2.28 0.07
C TYR A 261 -4.32 3.77 -0.19
N GLN A 262 -4.85 4.47 0.81
CA GLN A 262 -4.92 5.92 0.85
C GLN A 262 -4.27 6.41 2.14
N LYS A 263 -3.33 7.36 2.01
CA LYS A 263 -2.69 8.01 3.14
C LYS A 263 -3.68 8.99 3.76
N THR A 264 -4.17 8.66 4.95
CA THR A 264 -5.14 9.48 5.71
C THR A 264 -4.50 10.73 6.31
#